data_AF-A0A6I9Q1S1-F1
#
_entry.id   AF-A0A6I9Q1S1-F1
#
_cell.length_a   1.000
_cell.length_b   1.000
_cell.length_c   1.000
_cell.angle_alpha   90.00
_cell.angle_beta   90.00
_cell.angle_gamma   90.00
#
_symmetry.space_group_name_H-M   'P 1'
#
loop_
_entity.id
_entity.type
_entity.pdbx_description
1 polymer ?
#
loop_
_entity_poly.entity_id
_entity_poly.type
_entity_poly.pdbx_seq_one_letter_code
_entity_poly.pdbx_strand_id
1 'polypeptide(L)'
;MTVETSDTRGAAPTRSSRQEGPGGLWDSVKKAAVVIGSGILFLAAFGNSLTWHLQRFWGASGDFWQNMWTKVYVGFEGHETALFYLGSMLVPTLAFWGTNCLLLLVDTTGKPSFITRYRIQPDKNNPVDPDRLRHVLKTVLFNYVFISGSMVVVARSLMTMSGNPCGPELPAFHWALAELAFFSLLEEFMFYYSHSPFGGLSVFIEKLIFTHHCHLVLR
;
A
#
# COMPACT_ATOMS: atom_id res chain seq x y z
N MET A 1 67.42 58.55 27.74
CA MET A 1 67.37 57.08 27.72
C MET A 1 66.38 56.69 26.62
N THR A 2 66.89 56.15 25.50
CA THR A 2 66.32 55.12 24.60
C THR A 2 64.79 54.91 24.56
N VAL A 3 64.08 54.72 23.45
CA VAL A 3 64.40 54.28 22.07
C VAL A 3 63.12 54.46 21.21
N GLU A 4 63.33 54.49 19.90
CA GLU A 4 62.43 54.62 18.73
C GLU A 4 61.09 53.87 18.71
N THR A 5 60.19 54.30 17.80
CA THR A 5 59.60 53.50 16.68
C THR A 5 58.62 54.41 15.91
N SER A 6 58.97 54.94 14.73
CA SER A 6 59.00 54.35 13.38
C SER A 6 57.63 53.93 12.83
N ASP A 7 57.20 54.73 11.86
CA ASP A 7 56.00 54.67 11.03
C ASP A 7 56.12 53.56 9.98
N THR A 8 55.07 52.77 9.72
CA THR A 8 54.83 52.24 8.36
C THR A 8 53.46 51.59 8.19
N ARG A 9 52.73 52.14 7.21
CA ARG A 9 51.44 51.71 6.67
C ARG A 9 51.50 50.27 6.14
N GLY A 10 50.57 49.44 6.60
CA GLY A 10 50.35 48.11 6.06
C GLY A 10 49.71 48.16 4.67
N ALA A 11 50.38 47.56 3.69
CA ALA A 11 49.80 47.18 2.42
C ALA A 11 49.62 45.66 2.39
N ALA A 12 48.38 45.20 2.24
CA ALA A 12 48.07 43.89 1.68
C ALA A 12 47.92 44.05 0.15
N PRO A 13 48.22 43.02 -0.65
CA PRO A 13 47.19 42.00 -0.85
C PRO A 13 47.70 40.56 -0.87
N THR A 14 46.86 39.70 -0.30
CA THR A 14 46.89 38.25 -0.35
C THR A 14 46.77 37.75 -1.79
N ARG A 15 47.81 37.08 -2.30
CA ARG A 15 47.70 36.15 -3.44
C ARG A 15 48.47 34.88 -3.10
N SER A 16 47.79 33.95 -2.43
CA SER A 16 48.23 32.55 -2.43
C SER A 16 47.81 31.93 -3.77
N SER A 17 48.71 31.95 -4.73
CA SER A 17 48.64 31.11 -5.92
C SER A 17 48.70 29.65 -5.48
N ARG A 18 47.54 28.99 -5.42
CA ARG A 18 47.44 27.53 -5.28
C ARG A 18 47.93 26.92 -6.60
N GLN A 19 49.22 26.62 -6.64
CA GLN A 19 49.87 25.95 -7.76
C GLN A 19 49.55 24.44 -7.65
N GLU A 20 48.49 23.99 -8.33
CA GLU A 20 48.16 22.57 -8.42
C GLU A 20 49.14 21.86 -9.36
N GLY A 21 50.22 21.32 -8.80
CA GLY A 21 51.14 20.47 -9.56
C GLY A 21 50.51 19.12 -9.95
N PRO A 22 50.99 18.45 -11.01
CA PRO A 22 50.44 17.17 -11.51
C PRO A 22 50.36 16.05 -10.44
N GLY A 23 51.18 16.11 -9.39
CA GLY A 23 51.11 15.20 -8.24
C GLY A 23 49.85 15.38 -7.38
N GLY A 24 49.32 16.61 -7.25
CA GLY A 24 48.10 16.89 -6.47
C GLY A 24 46.82 16.44 -7.17
N LEU A 25 46.79 16.55 -8.50
CA LEU A 25 45.71 15.98 -9.32
C LEU A 25 45.69 14.45 -9.21
N TRP A 26 46.84 13.80 -9.28
CA TRP A 26 46.95 12.35 -9.16
C TRP A 26 46.54 11.82 -7.78
N ASP A 27 46.88 12.52 -6.69
CA ASP A 27 46.42 12.16 -5.33
C ASP A 27 44.90 12.30 -5.19
N SER A 28 44.32 13.34 -5.78
CA SER A 28 42.87 13.56 -5.80
C SER A 28 42.15 12.47 -6.58
N VAL A 29 42.69 12.08 -7.74
CA VAL A 29 42.16 10.97 -8.55
C VAL A 29 42.21 9.64 -7.79
N LYS A 30 43.31 9.35 -7.07
CA LYS A 30 43.41 8.14 -6.24
C LYS A 30 42.37 8.13 -5.11
N LYS A 31 42.22 9.25 -4.40
CA LYS A 31 41.21 9.37 -3.34
C LYS A 31 39.79 9.21 -3.89
N ALA A 32 39.49 9.84 -5.03
CA ALA A 32 38.21 9.68 -5.71
C ALA A 32 37.98 8.22 -6.15
N ALA A 33 38.98 7.56 -6.74
CA ALA A 33 38.88 6.16 -7.14
C ALA A 33 38.64 5.22 -5.95
N VAL A 34 39.27 5.48 -4.80
CA VAL A 34 39.03 4.69 -3.57
C VAL A 34 37.62 4.94 -3.02
N VAL A 35 37.15 6.19 -2.98
CA VAL A 35 35.80 6.52 -2.50
C VAL A 35 34.73 5.92 -3.41
N ILE A 36 34.89 6.06 -4.73
CA ILE A 36 33.95 5.50 -5.72
C ILE A 36 34.00 3.97 -5.68
N GLY A 37 35.19 3.37 -5.66
CA GLY A 37 35.36 1.91 -5.63
C GLY A 37 34.79 1.29 -4.35
N SER A 38 35.06 1.88 -3.19
CA SER A 38 34.47 1.41 -1.92
C SER A 38 32.95 1.59 -1.88
N GLY A 39 32.42 2.68 -2.46
CA GLY A 39 30.98 2.88 -2.62
C GLY A 39 30.32 1.83 -3.51
N ILE A 40 30.92 1.50 -4.65
CA ILE A 40 30.41 0.45 -5.56
C ILE A 40 30.46 -0.92 -4.89
N LEU A 41 31.57 -1.26 -4.21
CA LEU A 41 31.69 -2.54 -3.50
C LEU A 41 30.69 -2.66 -2.36
N PHE A 42 30.49 -1.58 -1.59
CA PHE A 42 29.46 -1.56 -0.56
C PHE A 42 28.07 -1.73 -1.14
N LEU A 43 27.74 -1.01 -2.22
CA LEU A 43 26.42 -1.10 -2.85
C LEU A 43 26.18 -2.48 -3.48
N ALA A 44 27.21 -3.11 -4.03
CA ALA A 44 27.13 -4.49 -4.53
C ALA A 44 26.93 -5.50 -3.40
N ALA A 45 27.71 -5.40 -2.31
CA ALA A 45 27.57 -6.29 -1.15
C ALA A 45 26.22 -6.11 -0.44
N PHE A 46 25.78 -4.86 -0.30
CA PHE A 46 24.48 -4.51 0.24
C PHE A 46 23.35 -5.02 -0.66
N GLY A 47 23.43 -4.78 -1.96
CA GLY A 47 22.44 -5.26 -2.94
C GLY A 47 22.35 -6.78 -2.96
N ASN A 48 23.47 -7.49 -2.88
CA ASN A 48 23.51 -8.95 -2.78
C ASN A 48 22.87 -9.47 -1.48
N SER A 49 23.22 -8.85 -0.35
CA SER A 49 22.64 -9.20 0.95
C SER A 49 21.13 -8.92 0.98
N LEU A 50 20.72 -7.76 0.47
CA LEU A 50 19.31 -7.37 0.37
C LEU A 50 18.52 -8.33 -0.52
N THR A 51 19.08 -8.71 -1.68
CA THR A 51 18.47 -9.68 -2.59
C THR A 51 18.27 -11.03 -1.89
N TRP A 52 19.28 -11.53 -1.16
CA TRP A 52 19.17 -12.77 -0.41
C TRP A 52 18.09 -12.71 0.68
N HIS A 53 18.06 -11.63 1.47
CA HIS A 53 17.04 -11.45 2.51
C HIS A 53 15.63 -11.33 1.94
N LEU A 54 15.46 -10.57 0.85
CA LEU A 54 14.20 -10.44 0.15
C LEU A 54 13.76 -11.80 -0.39
N GLN A 55 14.61 -12.52 -1.11
CA GLN A 55 14.28 -13.85 -1.63
C GLN A 55 13.88 -14.82 -0.51
N ARG A 56 14.60 -14.81 0.62
CA ARG A 56 14.28 -15.65 1.77
C ARG A 56 12.93 -15.29 2.38
N PHE A 57 12.66 -13.99 2.54
CA PHE A 57 11.41 -13.48 3.08
C PHE A 57 10.22 -13.78 2.15
N TRP A 58 10.36 -13.48 0.86
CA TRP A 58 9.32 -13.73 -0.14
C TRP A 58 9.05 -15.21 -0.34
N GLY A 59 10.09 -16.05 -0.35
CA GLY A 59 9.96 -17.50 -0.41
C GLY A 59 9.20 -18.05 0.80
N ALA A 60 9.63 -17.70 2.02
CA ALA A 60 8.95 -18.13 3.24
C ALA A 60 7.50 -17.63 3.33
N SER A 61 7.24 -16.40 2.86
CA SER A 61 5.88 -15.84 2.81
C SER A 61 5.00 -16.56 1.80
N GLY A 62 5.56 -16.94 0.63
CA GLY A 62 4.88 -17.76 -0.37
C GLY A 62 4.53 -19.14 0.15
N ASP A 63 5.47 -19.83 0.81
CA ASP A 63 5.22 -21.14 1.42
C ASP A 63 4.14 -21.06 2.50
N PHE A 64 4.19 -20.03 3.34
CA PHE A 64 3.16 -19.79 4.36
C PHE A 64 1.78 -19.54 3.74
N TRP A 65 1.73 -18.69 2.71
CA TRP A 65 0.52 -18.33 1.99
C TRP A 65 -0.16 -19.57 1.38
N GLN A 66 0.60 -20.37 0.63
CA GLN A 66 0.09 -21.59 0.01
C GLN A 66 -0.31 -22.63 1.06
N ASN A 67 0.44 -22.79 2.15
CA ASN A 67 0.08 -23.71 3.23
C ASN A 67 -1.22 -23.31 3.93
N MET A 68 -1.45 -22.02 4.16
CA MET A 68 -2.70 -21.55 4.75
C MET A 68 -3.88 -21.76 3.82
N TRP A 69 -3.71 -21.44 2.52
CA TRP A 69 -4.73 -21.73 1.53
C TRP A 69 -5.06 -23.23 1.47
N THR A 70 -4.04 -24.09 1.42
CA THR A 70 -4.24 -25.54 1.33
C THR A 70 -5.06 -26.07 2.52
N LYS A 71 -4.80 -25.57 3.74
CA LYS A 71 -5.59 -25.94 4.92
C LYS A 71 -7.06 -25.55 4.79
N VAL A 72 -7.33 -24.35 4.28
CA VAL A 72 -8.70 -23.88 4.04
C VAL A 72 -9.35 -24.71 2.94
N TYR A 73 -8.66 -24.91 1.81
CA TYR A 73 -9.16 -25.67 0.67
C TYR A 73 -9.53 -27.10 1.04
N VAL A 74 -8.64 -27.82 1.74
CA VAL A 74 -8.91 -29.19 2.23
C VAL A 74 -10.04 -29.20 3.26
N GLY A 75 -10.12 -28.19 4.13
CA GLY A 75 -11.22 -28.05 5.09
C GLY A 75 -12.60 -27.86 4.43
N PHE A 76 -12.64 -27.31 3.22
CA PHE A 76 -13.85 -27.06 2.43
C PHE A 76 -13.95 -27.97 1.19
N GLU A 77 -13.21 -29.08 1.16
CA GLU A 77 -13.20 -30.03 0.05
C GLU A 77 -14.63 -30.53 -0.24
N GLY A 78 -15.03 -30.53 -1.52
CA GLY A 78 -16.40 -30.86 -1.95
C GLY A 78 -17.45 -29.76 -1.75
N HIS A 79 -17.10 -28.64 -1.12
CA HIS A 79 -17.99 -27.50 -0.87
C HIS A 79 -17.48 -26.20 -1.52
N GLU A 80 -17.03 -26.29 -2.77
CA GLU A 80 -16.45 -25.17 -3.54
C GLU A 80 -17.34 -23.92 -3.57
N THR A 81 -18.65 -24.12 -3.67
CA THR A 81 -19.62 -23.01 -3.65
C THR A 81 -19.63 -22.30 -2.30
N ALA A 82 -19.57 -23.05 -1.19
CA ALA A 82 -19.49 -22.45 0.14
C ALA A 82 -18.16 -21.73 0.34
N LEU A 83 -17.05 -22.32 -0.13
CA LEU A 83 -15.73 -21.69 -0.10
C LEU A 83 -15.71 -20.36 -0.85
N PHE A 84 -16.30 -20.32 -2.05
CA PHE A 84 -16.39 -19.11 -2.85
C PHE A 84 -17.20 -18.02 -2.17
N TYR A 85 -18.43 -18.33 -1.71
CA TYR A 85 -19.29 -17.35 -1.04
C TYR A 85 -18.67 -16.88 0.28
N LEU A 86 -18.11 -17.79 1.06
CA LEU A 86 -17.49 -17.45 2.34
C LEU A 86 -16.24 -16.60 2.12
N GLY A 87 -15.35 -16.96 1.19
CA GLY A 87 -14.17 -16.16 0.88
C GLY A 87 -14.50 -14.76 0.36
N SER A 88 -15.38 -14.69 -0.64
CA SER A 88 -15.77 -13.42 -1.27
C SER A 88 -16.59 -12.49 -0.38
N MET A 89 -17.30 -13.01 0.62
CA MET A 89 -18.05 -12.18 1.58
C MET A 89 -17.27 -11.90 2.85
N LEU A 90 -16.66 -12.92 3.46
CA LEU A 90 -16.04 -12.80 4.78
C LEU A 90 -14.85 -11.87 4.76
N VAL A 91 -13.96 -11.98 3.76
CA VAL A 91 -12.72 -11.19 3.73
C VAL A 91 -13.03 -9.68 3.61
N PRO A 92 -13.85 -9.22 2.65
CA PRO A 92 -14.24 -7.80 2.61
C PRO A 92 -15.07 -7.37 3.81
N THR A 93 -15.96 -8.23 4.34
CA THR A 93 -16.74 -7.94 5.56
C THR A 93 -15.82 -7.63 6.73
N LEU A 94 -14.83 -8.49 6.99
CA LEU A 94 -13.94 -8.34 8.14
C LEU A 94 -13.06 -7.10 7.99
N ALA A 95 -12.58 -6.80 6.78
CA ALA A 95 -11.82 -5.58 6.52
C ALA A 95 -12.66 -4.32 6.75
N PHE A 96 -13.87 -4.28 6.17
CA PHE A 96 -14.79 -3.14 6.28
C PHE A 96 -15.26 -2.96 7.73
N TRP A 97 -15.86 -3.98 8.34
CA TRP A 97 -16.38 -3.87 9.70
C TRP A 97 -15.27 -3.76 10.73
N GLY A 98 -14.13 -4.43 10.56
CA GLY A 98 -13.00 -4.31 11.48
C GLY A 98 -12.48 -2.88 11.57
N THR A 99 -12.24 -2.24 10.42
CA THR A 99 -11.79 -0.84 10.37
C THR A 99 -12.87 0.14 10.81
N ASN A 100 -14.11 0.00 10.33
CA ASN A 100 -15.21 0.90 10.69
C ASN A 100 -15.63 0.75 12.15
N CYS A 101 -15.63 -0.47 12.72
CA CYS A 101 -15.88 -0.66 14.15
C CYS A 101 -14.77 -0.03 14.99
N LEU A 102 -13.49 -0.12 14.57
CA LEU A 102 -12.40 0.55 15.26
C LEU A 102 -12.58 2.07 15.23
N LEU A 103 -12.93 2.64 14.08
CA LEU A 103 -13.22 4.07 13.93
C LEU A 103 -14.44 4.49 14.78
N LEU A 104 -15.52 3.71 14.75
CA LEU A 104 -16.70 3.94 15.58
C LEU A 104 -16.38 3.85 17.09
N LEU A 105 -15.50 2.94 17.50
CA LEU A 105 -15.02 2.86 18.89
C LEU A 105 -14.22 4.11 19.27
N VAL A 106 -13.36 4.60 18.37
CA VAL A 106 -12.62 5.86 18.58
C VAL A 106 -13.60 7.05 18.68
N ASP A 107 -14.60 7.10 17.81
CA ASP A 107 -15.59 8.18 17.76
C ASP A 107 -16.55 8.19 18.96
N THR A 108 -16.92 7.02 19.47
CA THR A 108 -17.78 6.87 20.65
C THR A 108 -17.01 7.05 21.97
N THR A 109 -15.74 6.65 22.01
CA THR A 109 -14.90 6.76 23.23
C THR A 109 -14.24 8.13 23.39
N GLY A 110 -14.10 8.90 22.30
CA GLY A 110 -13.55 10.27 22.33
C GLY A 110 -12.09 10.37 22.77
N LYS A 111 -11.33 9.26 22.72
CA LYS A 111 -9.91 9.16 23.08
C LYS A 111 -9.19 8.38 21.97
N PRO A 112 -7.97 8.74 21.56
CA PRO A 112 -7.00 9.67 22.15
C PRO A 112 -7.07 11.10 21.56
N SER A 113 -6.61 12.07 22.36
CA SER A 113 -6.62 13.51 22.06
C SER A 113 -5.85 13.93 20.80
N PHE A 114 -5.03 13.04 20.23
CA PHE A 114 -4.27 13.26 19.00
C PHE A 114 -5.17 13.27 17.74
N ILE A 115 -6.21 12.43 17.70
CA ILE A 115 -7.11 12.28 16.54
C ILE A 115 -8.17 13.39 16.52
N THR A 116 -8.61 13.84 17.70
CA THR A 116 -9.58 14.94 17.83
C THR A 116 -9.10 16.25 17.21
N ARG A 117 -7.79 16.48 17.09
CA ARG A 117 -7.21 17.69 16.47
C ARG A 117 -7.36 17.72 14.94
N TYR A 118 -7.56 16.58 14.29
CA TYR A 118 -7.72 16.46 12.84
C TYR A 118 -9.19 16.22 12.42
N ARG A 119 -10.16 16.34 13.33
CA ARG A 119 -11.57 16.23 12.99
C ARG A 119 -11.98 17.38 12.06
N ILE A 120 -12.34 17.03 10.82
CA ILE A 120 -12.80 17.97 9.78
C ILE A 120 -14.14 18.64 10.18
N GLN A 121 -14.87 18.08 11.16
CA GLN A 121 -16.12 18.65 11.72
C GLN A 121 -16.19 18.45 13.26
N PRO A 122 -15.70 19.40 14.08
CA PRO A 122 -15.62 19.25 15.54
C PRO A 122 -16.99 19.33 16.26
N ASP A 123 -17.98 20.01 15.68
CA ASP A 123 -19.28 20.31 16.33
C ASP A 123 -20.51 19.62 15.72
N LYS A 124 -20.32 18.81 14.66
CA LYS A 124 -21.45 18.12 14.01
C LYS A 124 -21.49 16.68 14.53
N ASN A 125 -22.55 16.33 15.27
CA ASN A 125 -22.87 14.97 15.72
C ASN A 125 -22.05 14.46 16.93
N ASN A 126 -21.88 15.29 17.98
CA ASN A 126 -21.34 14.85 19.27
C ASN A 126 -22.33 15.20 20.41
N PRO A 127 -22.79 14.23 21.24
CA PRO A 127 -22.57 12.78 21.10
C PRO A 127 -23.25 12.19 19.87
N VAL A 128 -22.71 11.09 19.35
CA VAL A 128 -23.33 10.32 18.26
C VAL A 128 -24.69 9.81 18.76
N ASP A 129 -25.76 10.24 18.09
CA ASP A 129 -27.12 9.77 18.40
C ASP A 129 -27.21 8.24 18.17
N PRO A 130 -27.41 7.43 19.22
CA PRO A 130 -27.44 5.97 19.10
C PRO A 130 -28.60 5.47 18.24
N ASP A 131 -29.72 6.20 18.18
CA ASP A 131 -30.88 5.79 17.38
C ASP A 131 -30.62 6.01 15.90
N ARG A 132 -30.02 7.14 15.55
CA ARG A 132 -29.54 7.40 14.19
C ARG A 132 -28.43 6.42 13.78
N LEU A 133 -27.52 6.09 14.69
CA LEU A 133 -26.47 5.10 14.44
C LEU A 133 -27.08 3.72 14.16
N ARG A 134 -28.04 3.26 14.97
CA ARG A 134 -28.75 1.99 14.72
C ARG A 134 -29.47 1.99 13.37
N HIS A 135 -30.11 3.10 13.01
CA HIS A 135 -30.76 3.24 11.72
C HIS A 135 -29.75 3.12 10.57
N VAL A 136 -28.64 3.86 10.63
CA VAL A 136 -27.57 3.80 9.62
C VAL A 136 -26.97 2.39 9.54
N LEU A 137 -26.68 1.76 10.67
CA LEU A 137 -26.16 0.38 10.71
C LEU A 137 -27.12 -0.62 10.05
N LYS A 138 -28.42 -0.50 10.31
CA LYS A 138 -29.44 -1.34 9.66
C LYS A 138 -29.46 -1.11 8.15
N THR A 139 -29.42 0.14 7.70
CA THR A 139 -29.39 0.48 6.28
C THR A 139 -28.13 -0.05 5.59
N VAL A 140 -26.97 0.08 6.23
CA VAL A 140 -25.69 -0.46 5.73
C VAL A 140 -25.72 -1.97 5.66
N LEU A 141 -26.21 -2.66 6.69
CA LEU A 141 -26.35 -4.13 6.69
C LEU A 141 -27.32 -4.60 5.60
N PHE A 142 -28.44 -3.91 5.44
CA PHE A 142 -29.40 -4.21 4.39
C PHE A 142 -28.76 -4.02 3.00
N ASN A 143 -28.11 -2.89 2.76
CA ASN A 143 -27.41 -2.63 1.51
C ASN A 143 -26.34 -3.71 1.23
N TYR A 144 -25.55 -4.05 2.25
CA TYR A 144 -24.51 -5.07 2.17
C TYR A 144 -25.08 -6.44 1.76
N VAL A 145 -26.13 -6.91 2.44
CA VAL A 145 -26.71 -8.22 2.14
C VAL A 145 -27.40 -8.26 0.77
N PHE A 146 -28.13 -7.21 0.38
CA PHE A 146 -28.90 -7.22 -0.86
C PHE A 146 -28.05 -6.89 -2.09
N ILE A 147 -27.22 -5.85 -2.02
CA ILE A 147 -26.39 -5.40 -3.15
C ILE A 147 -25.16 -6.29 -3.28
N SER A 148 -24.33 -6.38 -2.22
CA SER A 148 -23.13 -7.21 -2.29
C SER A 148 -23.49 -8.70 -2.44
N GLY A 149 -24.53 -9.17 -1.74
CA GLY A 149 -25.10 -10.51 -1.92
C GLY A 149 -25.41 -10.88 -3.37
N SER A 150 -26.26 -10.07 -4.02
CA SER A 150 -26.65 -10.32 -5.41
C SER A 150 -25.46 -10.21 -6.37
N MET A 151 -24.54 -9.28 -6.12
CA MET A 151 -23.32 -9.12 -6.93
C MET A 151 -22.43 -10.36 -6.89
N VAL A 152 -22.24 -10.99 -5.72
CA VAL A 152 -21.44 -12.22 -5.59
C VAL A 152 -22.11 -13.41 -6.28
N VAL A 153 -23.44 -13.52 -6.25
CA VAL A 153 -24.17 -14.56 -6.99
C VAL A 153 -23.95 -14.41 -8.50
N VAL A 154 -24.01 -13.19 -9.02
CA VAL A 154 -23.71 -12.89 -10.43
C VAL A 154 -22.24 -13.19 -10.75
N ALA A 155 -21.31 -12.83 -9.86
CA ALA A 155 -19.88 -13.14 -9.99
C ALA A 155 -19.65 -14.64 -10.15
N ARG A 156 -20.26 -15.42 -9.27
CA ARG A 156 -20.12 -16.88 -9.27
C ARG A 156 -20.59 -17.47 -10.58
N SER A 157 -21.75 -17.02 -11.09
CA SER A 157 -22.34 -17.48 -12.35
C SER A 157 -21.42 -17.17 -13.53
N LEU A 158 -20.91 -15.94 -13.62
CA LEU A 158 -19.96 -15.53 -14.66
C LEU A 158 -18.64 -16.31 -14.59
N MET A 159 -18.14 -16.59 -13.38
CA MET A 159 -16.94 -17.41 -13.21
C MET A 159 -17.18 -18.88 -13.59
N THR A 160 -18.35 -19.46 -13.29
CA THR A 160 -18.69 -20.83 -13.76
C THR A 160 -18.66 -20.91 -15.29
N MET A 161 -19.08 -19.86 -15.98
CA MET A 161 -19.11 -19.83 -17.44
C MET A 161 -17.72 -19.81 -18.08
N SER A 162 -16.70 -19.36 -17.35
CA SER A 162 -15.35 -19.17 -17.88
C SER A 162 -14.30 -20.14 -17.35
N GLY A 163 -14.61 -20.96 -16.33
CA GLY A 163 -13.70 -21.98 -15.80
C GLY A 163 -13.94 -22.36 -14.34
N ASN A 164 -12.96 -23.07 -13.75
CA ASN A 164 -13.00 -23.45 -12.34
C ASN A 164 -12.66 -22.23 -11.46
N PRO A 165 -13.59 -21.76 -10.59
CA PRO A 165 -13.41 -20.52 -9.82
C PRO A 165 -12.41 -20.65 -8.64
N CYS A 166 -12.07 -21.86 -8.20
CA CYS A 166 -11.22 -22.07 -7.03
C CYS A 166 -10.22 -23.19 -7.29
N GLY A 167 -9.06 -22.82 -7.82
CA GLY A 167 -7.92 -23.72 -7.97
C GLY A 167 -7.23 -24.02 -6.64
N PRO A 168 -6.56 -25.18 -6.51
CA PRO A 168 -5.73 -25.50 -5.34
C PRO A 168 -4.43 -24.68 -5.30
N GLU A 169 -3.96 -24.18 -6.44
CA GLU A 169 -2.76 -23.36 -6.56
C GLU A 169 -3.14 -21.87 -6.53
N LEU A 170 -2.62 -21.08 -5.57
CA LEU A 170 -2.79 -19.63 -5.56
C LEU A 170 -1.68 -18.94 -6.38
N PRO A 171 -1.94 -17.75 -6.95
CA PRO A 171 -0.88 -16.92 -7.49
C PRO A 171 0.17 -16.64 -6.41
N ALA A 172 1.43 -16.50 -6.85
CA ALA A 172 2.54 -16.24 -5.95
C ALA A 172 2.26 -15.00 -5.09
N PHE A 173 2.70 -15.02 -3.83
CA PHE A 173 2.36 -13.99 -2.83
C PHE A 173 2.64 -12.55 -3.30
N HIS A 174 3.74 -12.33 -4.02
CA HIS A 174 4.07 -11.01 -4.57
C HIS A 174 3.11 -10.56 -5.68
N TRP A 175 2.60 -11.49 -6.49
CA TRP A 175 1.62 -11.22 -7.53
C TRP A 175 0.27 -10.88 -6.91
N ALA A 176 -0.17 -11.65 -5.90
CA ALA A 176 -1.38 -11.35 -5.15
C ALA A 176 -1.35 -9.95 -4.51
N LEU A 177 -0.19 -9.53 -3.96
CA LEU A 177 0.00 -8.17 -3.44
C LEU A 177 -0.06 -7.11 -4.55
N ALA A 178 0.52 -7.38 -5.72
CA ALA A 178 0.48 -6.47 -6.86
C ALA A 178 -0.93 -6.31 -7.41
N GLU A 179 -1.70 -7.40 -7.51
CA GLU A 179 -3.11 -7.39 -7.88
C GLU A 179 -3.95 -6.61 -6.87
N LEU A 180 -3.76 -6.84 -5.57
CA LEU A 180 -4.43 -6.08 -4.52
C LEU A 180 -4.13 -4.59 -4.63
N ALA A 181 -2.85 -4.22 -4.79
CA ALA A 181 -2.45 -2.82 -4.93
C ALA A 181 -3.07 -2.16 -6.18
N PHE A 182 -3.08 -2.89 -7.31
CA PHE A 182 -3.71 -2.42 -8.53
C PHE A 182 -5.23 -2.24 -8.35
N PHE A 183 -5.91 -3.21 -7.72
CA PHE A 183 -7.34 -3.12 -7.47
C PHE A 183 -7.69 -1.98 -6.50
N SER A 184 -6.90 -1.76 -5.44
CA SER A 184 -7.10 -0.62 -4.54
C SER A 184 -6.94 0.72 -5.25
N LEU A 185 -5.97 0.86 -6.15
CA LEU A 185 -5.82 2.09 -6.96
C LEU A 185 -6.97 2.27 -7.95
N LEU A 186 -7.44 1.18 -8.56
CA LEU A 186 -8.56 1.22 -9.49
C LEU A 186 -9.87 1.57 -8.77
N GLU A 187 -10.09 1.03 -7.58
CA GLU A 187 -11.23 1.37 -6.72
C GLU A 187 -11.24 2.87 -6.39
N GLU A 188 -10.11 3.42 -5.97
CA GLU A 188 -9.95 4.85 -5.69
C GLU A 188 -10.24 5.70 -6.94
N PHE A 189 -9.72 5.28 -8.10
CA PHE A 189 -9.98 5.95 -9.37
C PHE A 189 -11.47 5.91 -9.72
N MET A 190 -12.12 4.76 -9.63
CA MET A 190 -13.56 4.63 -9.88
C MET A 190 -14.38 5.51 -8.95
N PHE A 191 -14.05 5.52 -7.66
CA PHE A 191 -14.72 6.36 -6.67
C PHE A 191 -14.64 7.84 -7.07
N TYR A 192 -13.46 8.31 -7.48
CA TYR A 192 -13.25 9.66 -7.95
C TYR A 192 -14.14 10.02 -9.16
N TYR A 193 -14.29 9.14 -10.14
CA TYR A 193 -15.14 9.40 -11.31
C TYR A 193 -16.64 9.19 -11.07
N SER A 194 -17.02 8.32 -10.12
CA SER A 194 -18.42 8.11 -9.74
C SER A 194 -19.06 9.35 -9.10
N HIS A 195 -18.24 10.17 -8.43
CA HIS A 195 -18.67 11.40 -7.78
C HIS A 195 -18.83 12.59 -8.75
N SER A 196 -18.29 12.47 -9.97
CA SER A 196 -18.44 13.51 -11.00
C SER A 196 -19.89 13.48 -11.53
N PRO A 197 -20.63 14.61 -11.52
CA PRO A 197 -22.08 14.64 -11.78
C PRO A 197 -22.53 14.26 -13.21
N PHE A 198 -21.64 13.79 -14.08
CA PHE A 198 -21.98 13.22 -15.39
C PHE A 198 -22.28 11.72 -15.28
N GLY A 199 -23.37 11.42 -14.55
CA GLY A 199 -23.80 10.10 -14.06
C GLY A 199 -24.39 9.13 -15.10
N GLY A 200 -23.74 8.93 -16.25
CA GLY A 200 -24.07 7.85 -17.19
C GLY A 200 -22.99 6.78 -17.31
N LEU A 201 -21.74 7.13 -17.00
CA LEU A 201 -20.57 6.28 -17.27
C LEU A 201 -20.19 5.36 -16.09
N SER A 202 -20.61 5.70 -14.86
CA SER A 202 -20.26 4.95 -13.64
C SER A 202 -20.80 3.51 -13.64
N VAL A 203 -22.04 3.31 -14.07
CA VAL A 203 -22.67 1.97 -14.14
C VAL A 203 -22.06 1.13 -15.28
N PHE A 204 -21.60 1.79 -16.35
CA PHE A 204 -21.01 1.11 -17.50
C PHE A 204 -19.55 0.67 -17.21
N ILE A 205 -18.80 1.46 -16.45
CA ILE A 205 -17.45 1.13 -16.00
C ILE A 205 -17.46 0.00 -14.96
N GLU A 206 -18.42 -0.01 -14.03
CA GLU A 206 -18.59 -1.09 -13.05
C GLU A 206 -18.85 -2.44 -13.75
N LYS A 207 -19.66 -2.46 -14.82
CA LYS A 207 -19.88 -3.65 -15.65
C LYS A 207 -18.67 -4.06 -16.50
N LEU A 208 -17.91 -3.09 -17.02
CA LEU A 208 -16.71 -3.35 -17.83
C LEU A 208 -15.57 -3.90 -16.97
N ILE A 209 -15.43 -3.39 -15.74
CA ILE A 209 -14.47 -3.88 -14.74
C ILE A 209 -14.87 -5.24 -14.23
N PHE A 210 -16.14 -5.55 -14.00
CA PHE A 210 -16.55 -6.92 -13.65
C PHE A 210 -16.17 -7.95 -14.73
N THR A 211 -16.26 -7.54 -16.01
CA THR A 211 -15.89 -8.37 -17.16
C THR A 211 -14.37 -8.55 -17.27
N HIS A 212 -13.57 -7.50 -17.02
CA HIS A 212 -12.10 -7.57 -17.01
C HIS A 212 -11.53 -8.23 -15.74
N HIS A 213 -12.18 -8.04 -14.59
CA HIS A 213 -11.87 -8.64 -13.29
C HIS A 213 -12.07 -10.15 -13.34
N CYS A 214 -13.10 -10.64 -14.05
CA CYS A 214 -13.21 -12.06 -14.36
C CYS A 214 -11.99 -12.54 -15.17
N HIS A 215 -11.60 -11.84 -16.24
CA HIS A 215 -10.53 -12.32 -17.13
C HIS A 215 -9.12 -12.40 -16.49
N LEU A 216 -8.86 -11.61 -15.44
CA LEU A 216 -7.62 -11.64 -14.66
C LEU A 216 -7.66 -12.67 -13.53
N VAL A 217 -8.82 -12.87 -12.90
CA VAL A 217 -9.04 -13.90 -11.87
C VAL A 217 -9.18 -15.32 -12.48
N LEU A 218 -9.44 -15.43 -13.80
CA LEU A 218 -9.57 -16.68 -14.56
C LEU A 218 -8.25 -17.21 -15.16
N ARG A 219 -7.09 -16.71 -14.70
CA ARG A 219 -5.78 -17.27 -15.04
C ARG A 219 -5.13 -17.98 -13.87
#